data_AF-A0AAN6ZV16-F1
#
_entry.id   AF-A0AAN6ZV16-F1
#
_cell.length_a   1.000
_cell.length_b   1.000
_cell.length_c   1.000
_cell.angle_alpha   90.00
_cell.angle_beta   90.00
_cell.angle_gamma   90.00
#
_symmetry.space_group_name_H-M   'P 1'
#
loop_
_entity.id
_entity.type
_entity.pdbx_description
1 polymer ?
#
loop_
_entity_poly.entity_id
_entity_poly.type
_entity_poly.pdbx_seq_one_letter_code
_entity_poly.pdbx_strand_id
1 'polypeptide(L)'
;MEDAKEQSKSALKKAEKQAKMAAAKAEKAAKQASLPVVGGKKADDIIGITVSKTDNFPQWYQEVVLKAEMIEYYTEISGFFIMRPATMYIWNTIRKWFQERIEAMGVEETSFPMFLSQKSLEKEKSHVEGFAPELAWVTKAGDKDLEVPVAVRPTSEAVMYPYYSKWIRSHRDLPLRLNQWNSVVRWEAKQTTPFLRAREFLWQEGHTAHLREGAAGEEVLQILELYAGVYEQLLAVPVVRGRKTEAEKFAGGYYTTTVEGYIPSNGRGIQGATSHCLGQNFSKMFDITVEDPNEKGKHTHVWQNSWGLSTRVIGVMVMIHGDDKGLVLPPRIAKIQSILIPVGLTAKMTAEEKEKHLKQVDEIFDILKKSGIRSDVDLREGYTPAWKFNDWELKGVPLRLEFGPKDAAKEVVSYARRDTGEKGTIPLAELTTKVAELLETIQQDMYNKAEAAYSAHRLKIDKWDEVVPALDAKNVVIIPHCLVPACEDKIKGLTAGRSDESANTPEDQKAPSMGMKSLCIPFDQPEGLVKGTTKCLSPECSSLAEQWCMFGRSY
;
A
#
# COMPACT_ATOMS: atom_id res chain seq x y z
N MET A 1 -21.66 15.40 -41.00
CA MET A 1 -21.82 16.15 -39.73
C MET A 1 -22.99 15.64 -38.88
N GLU A 2 -23.94 14.88 -39.45
CA GLU A 2 -25.03 14.22 -38.69
C GLU A 2 -24.63 12.86 -38.10
N ASP A 3 -23.83 12.04 -38.80
CA ASP A 3 -23.40 10.71 -38.28
C ASP A 3 -22.54 10.78 -36.99
N ALA A 4 -21.70 11.80 -36.84
CA ALA A 4 -20.89 12.02 -35.65
C ALA A 4 -21.74 12.45 -34.43
N LYS A 5 -22.86 13.15 -34.66
CA LYS A 5 -23.83 13.52 -33.62
C LYS A 5 -24.69 12.32 -33.19
N GLU A 6 -24.95 11.39 -34.10
CA GLU A 6 -25.77 10.21 -33.84
C GLU A 6 -24.99 9.11 -33.09
N GLN A 7 -23.71 8.89 -33.45
CA GLN A 7 -22.79 8.05 -32.67
C GLN A 7 -22.56 8.57 -31.25
N SER A 8 -22.48 9.90 -31.08
CA SER A 8 -22.35 10.55 -29.76
C SER A 8 -23.60 10.34 -28.87
N LYS A 9 -24.81 10.42 -29.44
CA LYS A 9 -26.06 10.14 -28.71
C LYS A 9 -26.21 8.66 -28.32
N SER A 10 -25.74 7.74 -29.17
CA SER A 10 -25.72 6.30 -28.89
C SER A 10 -24.75 5.95 -27.75
N ALA A 11 -23.56 6.56 -27.76
CA ALA A 11 -22.57 6.40 -26.70
C ALA A 11 -23.07 6.96 -25.35
N LEU A 12 -23.71 8.13 -25.35
CA LEU A 12 -24.33 8.73 -24.17
C LEU A 12 -25.44 7.84 -23.58
N LYS A 13 -26.31 7.27 -24.41
CA LYS A 13 -27.33 6.31 -23.94
C LYS A 13 -26.72 5.03 -23.37
N LYS A 14 -25.59 4.58 -23.91
CA LYS A 14 -24.87 3.39 -23.40
C LYS A 14 -24.21 3.69 -22.04
N ALA A 15 -23.60 4.86 -21.89
CA ALA A 15 -23.02 5.34 -20.64
C ALA A 15 -24.09 5.54 -19.55
N GLU A 16 -25.23 6.16 -19.88
CA GLU A 16 -26.37 6.31 -18.96
C GLU A 16 -26.94 4.95 -18.52
N LYS A 17 -27.02 3.99 -19.43
CA LYS A 17 -27.49 2.63 -19.11
C LYS A 17 -26.50 1.89 -18.21
N GLN A 18 -25.19 2.04 -18.45
CA GLN A 18 -24.15 1.47 -17.60
C GLN A 18 -24.11 2.14 -16.22
N ALA A 19 -24.26 3.47 -16.14
CA ALA A 19 -24.35 4.21 -14.88
C ALA A 19 -25.59 3.81 -14.07
N LYS A 20 -26.76 3.64 -14.71
CA LYS A 20 -27.98 3.14 -14.06
C LYS A 20 -27.83 1.69 -13.57
N MET A 21 -27.17 0.83 -14.35
CA MET A 21 -26.90 -0.54 -13.92
C MET A 21 -25.89 -0.59 -12.77
N ALA A 22 -24.87 0.26 -12.77
CA ALA A 22 -23.90 0.38 -11.69
C ALA A 22 -24.56 0.94 -10.42
N ALA A 23 -25.40 1.97 -10.54
CA ALA A 23 -26.17 2.53 -9.44
C ALA A 23 -27.15 1.50 -8.86
N ALA A 24 -27.89 0.76 -9.70
CA ALA A 24 -28.77 -0.31 -9.23
C ALA A 24 -28.01 -1.47 -8.57
N LYS A 25 -26.80 -1.79 -9.04
CA LYS A 25 -25.92 -2.80 -8.44
C LYS A 25 -25.34 -2.32 -7.10
N ALA A 26 -25.00 -1.03 -7.00
CA ALA A 26 -24.56 -0.39 -5.77
C ALA A 26 -25.70 -0.28 -4.75
N GLU A 27 -26.93 0.01 -5.18
CA GLU A 27 -28.11 0.05 -4.34
C GLU A 27 -28.50 -1.36 -3.83
N LYS A 28 -28.36 -2.38 -4.68
CA LYS A 28 -28.55 -3.78 -4.30
C LYS A 28 -27.46 -4.27 -3.33
N ALA A 29 -26.21 -3.86 -3.55
CA ALA A 29 -25.10 -4.12 -2.63
C ALA A 29 -25.27 -3.38 -1.29
N ALA A 30 -25.81 -2.15 -1.30
CA ALA A 30 -26.14 -1.40 -0.10
C ALA A 30 -27.32 -2.01 0.68
N LYS A 31 -28.31 -2.59 -0.02
CA LYS A 31 -29.43 -3.33 0.60
C LYS A 31 -29.02 -4.70 1.14
N GLN A 32 -27.95 -5.31 0.61
CA GLN A 32 -27.35 -6.56 1.12
C GLN A 32 -26.29 -6.31 2.19
N ALA A 33 -25.70 -5.11 2.24
CA ALA A 33 -24.91 -4.64 3.36
C ALA A 33 -25.84 -4.28 4.53
N SER A 34 -26.54 -5.27 5.09
CA SER A 34 -26.89 -5.18 6.51
C SER A 34 -25.57 -4.95 7.22
N LEU A 35 -25.44 -3.80 7.89
CA LEU A 35 -24.36 -3.57 8.85
C LEU A 35 -24.20 -4.88 9.63
N PRO A 36 -23.01 -5.50 9.68
CA PRO A 36 -22.77 -6.42 10.77
C PRO A 36 -22.91 -5.55 12.01
N VAL A 37 -24.06 -5.65 12.66
CA VAL A 37 -24.24 -5.17 14.02
C VAL A 37 -23.30 -6.06 14.83
N VAL A 38 -22.04 -5.63 14.94
CA VAL A 38 -21.14 -6.11 15.98
C VAL A 38 -21.64 -5.48 17.26
N GLY A 39 -22.72 -6.06 17.74
CA GLY A 39 -23.48 -5.72 18.94
C GLY A 39 -24.11 -6.99 19.45
N GLY A 40 -23.33 -8.07 19.51
CA GLY A 40 -23.70 -9.37 20.04
C GLY A 40 -22.67 -9.81 21.06
N LYS A 41 -22.91 -9.49 22.34
CA LYS A 41 -22.07 -9.95 23.46
C LYS A 41 -21.93 -11.48 23.45
N LYS A 42 -20.68 -11.96 23.32
CA LYS A 42 -20.04 -13.11 24.03
C LYS A 42 -18.80 -13.72 23.31
N ALA A 43 -18.22 -13.04 22.31
CA ALA A 43 -16.91 -13.38 21.75
C ALA A 43 -15.84 -12.28 21.98
N ASP A 44 -16.25 -11.08 22.40
CA ASP A 44 -15.39 -9.89 22.53
C ASP A 44 -14.39 -9.92 23.70
N ASP A 45 -14.45 -10.94 24.57
CA ASP A 45 -13.54 -11.07 25.72
C ASP A 45 -12.23 -11.81 25.37
N ILE A 46 -12.09 -12.35 24.16
CA ILE A 46 -10.85 -13.02 23.74
C ILE A 46 -9.87 -11.98 23.18
N ILE A 47 -8.90 -11.62 24.02
CA ILE A 47 -7.89 -10.59 23.75
C ILE A 47 -6.99 -10.95 22.56
N GLY A 48 -6.64 -12.24 22.41
CA GLY A 48 -5.75 -12.72 21.35
C GLY A 48 -6.43 -12.94 19.99
N ILE A 49 -5.64 -13.26 18.97
CA ILE A 49 -6.12 -13.68 17.65
C ILE A 49 -6.79 -15.06 17.76
N THR A 50 -7.98 -15.23 17.16
CA THR A 50 -8.81 -16.45 17.29
C THR A 50 -8.78 -17.35 16.07
N VAL A 51 -8.32 -16.84 14.93
CA VAL A 51 -8.19 -17.59 13.68
C VAL A 51 -6.76 -17.49 13.16
N SER A 52 -6.24 -18.59 12.60
CA SER A 52 -4.90 -18.56 12.04
C SER A 52 -4.87 -17.83 10.69
N LYS A 53 -3.70 -17.24 10.38
CA LYS A 53 -3.42 -16.57 9.11
C LYS A 53 -3.59 -17.51 7.91
N THR A 54 -3.34 -18.80 8.09
CA THR A 54 -3.44 -19.82 7.03
C THR A 54 -4.86 -20.30 6.81
N ASP A 55 -5.66 -20.41 7.87
CA ASP A 55 -7.00 -21.02 7.79
C ASP A 55 -8.05 -20.01 7.34
N ASN A 56 -8.01 -18.78 7.86
CA ASN A 56 -8.96 -17.74 7.49
C ASN A 56 -8.26 -16.37 7.42
N PHE A 57 -7.55 -16.14 6.31
CA PHE A 57 -6.77 -14.93 6.10
C PHE A 57 -7.57 -13.61 6.20
N PRO A 58 -8.78 -13.49 5.61
CA PRO A 58 -9.57 -12.25 5.74
C PRO A 58 -9.96 -11.93 7.19
N GLN A 59 -10.43 -12.92 7.94
CA GLN A 59 -10.81 -12.75 9.35
C GLN A 59 -9.58 -12.48 10.22
N TRP A 60 -8.48 -13.22 10.00
CA TRP A 60 -7.19 -13.00 10.68
C TRP A 60 -6.73 -11.56 10.49
N TYR A 61 -6.73 -11.05 9.26
CA TYR A 61 -6.28 -9.69 8.98
C TYR A 61 -7.11 -8.64 9.72
N GLN A 62 -8.45 -8.81 9.73
CA GLN A 62 -9.34 -7.93 10.48
C GLN A 62 -9.04 -7.97 11.98
N GLU A 63 -8.89 -9.17 12.56
CA GLU A 63 -8.56 -9.31 13.97
C GLU A 63 -7.23 -8.64 14.32
N VAL A 64 -6.20 -8.81 13.49
CA VAL A 64 -4.89 -8.19 13.73
C VAL A 64 -5.02 -6.67 13.75
N VAL A 65 -5.61 -6.03 12.74
CA VAL A 65 -5.64 -4.56 12.67
C VAL A 65 -6.58 -3.93 13.72
N LEU A 66 -7.61 -4.64 14.17
CA LEU A 66 -8.52 -4.16 15.21
C LEU A 66 -7.94 -4.39 16.61
N LYS A 67 -7.55 -5.63 16.93
CA LYS A 67 -7.08 -6.02 18.27
C LYS A 67 -5.69 -5.45 18.59
N ALA A 68 -4.86 -5.19 17.58
CA ALA A 68 -3.60 -4.45 17.74
C ALA A 68 -3.80 -2.93 17.80
N GLU A 69 -5.05 -2.45 17.87
CA GLU A 69 -5.37 -1.03 18.03
C GLU A 69 -4.85 -0.14 16.87
N MET A 70 -4.78 -0.68 15.66
CA MET A 70 -4.34 0.07 14.48
C MET A 70 -5.47 0.91 13.89
N ILE A 71 -6.67 0.33 13.79
CA ILE A 71 -7.84 0.99 13.20
C ILE A 71 -9.11 0.69 13.97
N GLU A 72 -10.13 1.51 13.74
CA GLU A 72 -11.51 1.27 14.16
C GLU A 72 -12.42 1.39 12.92
N TYR A 73 -13.49 0.59 12.86
CA TYR A 73 -14.52 0.79 11.84
C TYR A 73 -15.31 2.06 12.13
N TYR A 74 -15.46 2.94 11.14
CA TYR A 74 -16.44 4.02 11.25
C TYR A 74 -17.84 3.43 11.00
N THR A 75 -18.58 3.19 12.07
CA THR A 75 -19.82 2.37 12.02
C THR A 75 -20.97 3.04 11.29
N GLU A 76 -20.97 4.37 11.17
CA GLU A 76 -22.03 5.13 10.50
C GLU A 76 -21.93 5.06 8.97
N ILE A 77 -20.72 4.93 8.42
CA ILE A 77 -20.50 4.91 6.97
C ILE A 77 -19.52 3.80 6.60
N SER A 78 -20.03 2.78 5.90
CA SER A 78 -19.23 1.67 5.41
C SER A 78 -18.08 2.13 4.52
N GLY A 79 -16.91 1.52 4.70
CA GLY A 79 -15.71 1.78 3.90
C GLY A 79 -14.80 2.89 4.43
N PHE A 80 -15.16 3.50 5.56
CA PHE A 80 -14.34 4.47 6.28
C PHE A 80 -13.77 3.84 7.55
N PHE A 81 -12.54 4.23 7.90
CA PHE A 81 -11.80 3.67 9.01
C PHE A 81 -11.11 4.78 9.79
N ILE A 82 -11.18 4.72 11.11
CA ILE A 82 -10.43 5.63 11.98
C ILE A 82 -9.03 5.06 12.13
N MET A 83 -8.01 5.80 11.70
CA MET A 83 -6.61 5.44 11.95
C MET A 83 -6.21 5.87 13.36
N ARG A 84 -5.96 4.90 14.23
CA ARG A 84 -5.58 5.14 15.63
C ARG A 84 -4.13 5.64 15.72
N PRO A 85 -3.68 6.15 16.89
CA PRO A 85 -2.37 6.80 17.03
C PRO A 85 -1.16 5.95 16.60
N ALA A 86 -1.20 4.63 16.80
CA ALA A 86 -0.12 3.74 16.36
C ALA A 86 0.02 3.74 14.83
N THR A 87 -1.09 3.66 14.11
CA THR A 87 -1.14 3.75 12.64
C THR A 87 -0.68 5.10 12.12
N MET A 88 -1.18 6.19 12.73
CA MET A 88 -0.77 7.53 12.32
C MET A 88 0.71 7.79 12.57
N TYR A 89 1.30 7.18 13.61
CA TYR A 89 2.75 7.21 13.81
C TYR A 89 3.51 6.56 12.65
N ILE A 90 3.06 5.38 12.19
CA ILE A 90 3.65 4.68 11.04
C ILE A 90 3.55 5.56 9.79
N TRP A 91 2.35 6.08 9.49
CA TRP A 91 2.14 6.95 8.33
C TRP A 91 2.99 8.22 8.37
N ASN A 92 3.10 8.87 9.53
CA ASN A 92 3.93 10.06 9.70
C ASN A 92 5.43 9.76 9.58
N THR A 93 5.87 8.56 9.97
CA THR A 93 7.25 8.10 9.78
C THR A 93 7.57 7.92 8.30
N ILE A 94 6.66 7.29 7.54
CA ILE A 94 6.76 7.17 6.08
C ILE A 94 6.78 8.55 5.43
N ARG A 95 5.83 9.42 5.81
CA ARG A 95 5.74 10.80 5.31
C ARG A 95 7.05 11.55 5.52
N LYS A 96 7.58 11.56 6.73
CA LYS A 96 8.83 12.26 7.05
C LYS A 96 9.99 11.76 6.19
N TRP A 97 10.18 10.44 6.14
CA TRP A 97 11.29 9.84 5.39
C TRP A 97 11.22 10.14 3.88
N PHE A 98 10.01 10.10 3.31
CA PHE A 98 9.80 10.35 1.88
C PHE A 98 9.91 11.85 1.57
N GLN A 99 9.29 12.70 2.40
CA GLN A 99 9.32 14.17 2.27
C GLN A 99 10.76 14.70 2.25
N GLU A 100 11.60 14.29 3.21
CA GLU A 100 13.02 14.70 3.28
C GLU A 100 13.78 14.40 1.98
N ARG A 101 13.44 13.31 1.29
CA ARG A 101 14.11 12.86 0.07
C ARG A 101 13.62 13.56 -1.19
N ILE A 102 12.31 13.79 -1.30
CA ILE A 102 11.77 14.56 -2.44
C ILE A 102 12.13 16.05 -2.32
N GLU A 103 12.25 16.60 -1.12
CA GLU A 103 12.76 17.97 -0.90
C GLU A 103 14.21 18.11 -1.36
N ALA A 104 15.05 17.10 -1.11
CA ALA A 104 16.41 17.06 -1.63
C ALA A 104 16.47 17.00 -3.18
N MET A 105 15.40 16.55 -3.83
CA MET A 105 15.23 16.59 -5.30
C MET A 105 14.67 17.94 -5.80
N GLY A 106 14.39 18.87 -4.91
CA GLY A 106 13.75 20.16 -5.22
C GLY A 106 12.25 20.06 -5.47
N VAL A 107 11.58 19.05 -4.91
CA VAL A 107 10.11 18.97 -4.90
C VAL A 107 9.56 19.80 -3.74
N GLU A 108 8.61 20.69 -4.02
CA GLU A 108 7.99 21.55 -3.01
C GLU A 108 6.63 21.01 -2.57
N GLU A 109 6.33 21.04 -1.26
CA GLU A 109 5.00 20.69 -0.75
C GLU A 109 3.98 21.80 -1.06
N THR A 110 2.80 21.40 -1.52
CA THR A 110 1.69 22.29 -1.86
C THR A 110 0.36 21.72 -1.35
N SER A 111 -0.72 22.48 -1.49
CA SER A 111 -2.07 22.03 -1.15
C SER A 111 -3.09 22.62 -2.10
N PHE A 112 -3.69 21.76 -2.93
CA PHE A 112 -4.82 22.12 -3.79
C PHE A 112 -6.16 21.79 -3.13
N PRO A 113 -7.25 22.52 -3.48
CA PRO A 113 -8.58 22.25 -2.95
C PRO A 113 -9.08 20.82 -3.22
N MET A 114 -9.90 20.30 -2.30
CA MET A 114 -10.50 18.97 -2.39
C MET A 114 -11.56 18.84 -3.49
N PHE A 115 -12.25 19.93 -3.81
CA PHE A 115 -13.37 19.91 -4.74
C PHE A 115 -12.94 20.17 -6.16
N LEU A 116 -13.58 19.43 -7.06
CA LEU A 116 -13.41 19.56 -8.49
C LEU A 116 -14.76 19.87 -9.13
N SER A 117 -14.81 20.92 -9.95
CA SER A 117 -16.06 21.34 -10.58
C SER A 117 -16.44 20.43 -11.74
N GLN A 118 -17.74 20.28 -12.01
CA GLN A 118 -18.22 19.52 -13.16
C GLN A 118 -17.56 19.96 -14.49
N LYS A 119 -17.34 21.27 -14.66
CA LYS A 119 -16.64 21.83 -15.84
C LYS A 119 -15.21 21.31 -15.99
N SER A 120 -14.53 21.01 -14.89
CA SER A 120 -13.16 20.47 -14.90
C SER A 120 -13.17 18.99 -15.33
N LEU A 121 -14.17 18.21 -14.87
CA LEU A 121 -14.35 16.81 -15.32
C LEU A 121 -14.65 16.71 -16.81
N GLU A 122 -15.43 17.65 -17.35
CA GLU A 122 -15.82 17.63 -18.77
C GLU A 122 -14.61 17.80 -19.72
N LYS A 123 -13.56 18.50 -19.28
CA LYS A 123 -12.30 18.62 -20.03
C LYS A 123 -11.49 17.31 -20.03
N GLU A 124 -11.64 16.50 -18.99
CA GLU A 124 -10.98 15.19 -18.86
C GLU A 124 -11.89 14.01 -19.27
N LYS A 125 -12.97 14.25 -20.03
CA LYS A 125 -14.01 13.23 -20.31
C LYS A 125 -13.47 11.86 -20.74
N SER A 126 -12.45 11.82 -21.61
CA SER A 126 -11.83 10.57 -22.08
C SER A 126 -11.03 9.80 -21.02
N HIS A 127 -10.62 10.47 -19.93
CA HIS A 127 -9.85 9.88 -18.81
C HIS A 127 -10.75 9.64 -17.58
N VAL A 128 -11.75 10.49 -17.38
CA VAL A 128 -12.75 10.39 -16.30
C VAL A 128 -13.74 9.26 -16.54
N GLU A 129 -13.94 8.78 -17.77
CA GLU A 129 -14.84 7.64 -18.08
C GLU A 129 -14.54 6.40 -17.22
N GLY A 130 -13.29 6.16 -16.82
CA GLY A 130 -12.91 5.08 -15.91
C GLY A 130 -13.25 5.33 -14.43
N PHE A 131 -13.31 6.59 -13.99
CA PHE A 131 -13.55 6.99 -12.60
C PHE A 131 -14.96 7.48 -12.33
N ALA A 132 -15.75 7.75 -13.37
CA ALA A 132 -17.12 8.25 -13.28
C ALA A 132 -18.02 7.50 -12.26
N PRO A 133 -18.00 6.16 -12.14
CA PRO A 133 -18.82 5.47 -11.14
C PRO A 133 -18.32 5.62 -9.69
N GLU A 134 -17.07 6.07 -9.48
CA GLU A 134 -16.43 6.17 -8.16
C GLU A 134 -16.41 7.62 -7.61
N LEU A 135 -16.91 8.60 -8.36
CA LEU A 135 -16.94 10.00 -7.93
C LEU A 135 -18.00 10.26 -6.85
N ALA A 136 -17.58 10.80 -5.71
CA ALA A 136 -18.49 11.31 -4.68
C ALA A 136 -18.86 12.77 -4.98
N TRP A 137 -20.16 13.06 -5.06
CA TRP A 137 -20.67 14.39 -5.41
C TRP A 137 -21.27 15.12 -4.21
N VAL A 138 -20.93 16.39 -4.08
CA VAL A 138 -21.62 17.34 -3.21
C VAL A 138 -22.59 18.16 -4.05
N THR A 139 -23.88 18.02 -3.74
CA THR A 139 -24.96 18.71 -4.45
C THR A 139 -25.71 19.70 -3.56
N LYS A 140 -25.45 19.71 -2.24
CA LYS A 140 -26.13 20.55 -1.26
C LYS A 140 -25.16 21.18 -0.27
N ALA A 141 -25.50 22.39 0.20
CA ALA A 141 -24.86 23.05 1.34
C ALA A 141 -25.96 23.50 2.34
N GLY A 142 -25.99 22.87 3.51
CA GLY A 142 -27.17 22.93 4.38
C GLY A 142 -28.39 22.37 3.64
N ASP A 143 -29.49 23.11 3.65
CA ASP A 143 -30.74 22.73 2.97
C ASP A 143 -30.85 23.23 1.51
N LYS A 144 -29.83 23.94 1.00
CA LYS A 144 -29.85 24.53 -0.35
C LYS A 144 -29.08 23.67 -1.36
N ASP A 145 -29.68 23.48 -2.53
CA ASP A 145 -28.98 22.89 -3.67
C ASP A 145 -27.88 23.84 -4.18
N LEU A 146 -26.73 23.26 -4.52
CA LEU A 146 -25.65 24.00 -5.16
C LEU A 146 -26.02 24.30 -6.61
N GLU A 147 -25.79 25.54 -7.05
CA GLU A 147 -25.98 25.94 -8.44
C GLU A 147 -25.14 25.09 -9.40
N VAL A 148 -23.92 24.74 -8.97
CA VAL A 148 -23.01 23.83 -9.68
C VAL A 148 -22.55 22.74 -8.72
N PRO A 149 -22.93 21.47 -8.94
CA PRO A 149 -22.39 20.35 -8.19
C PRO A 149 -20.87 20.25 -8.30
N VAL A 150 -20.24 19.83 -7.21
CA VAL A 150 -18.79 19.59 -7.16
C VAL A 150 -18.51 18.15 -6.75
N ALA A 151 -17.49 17.55 -7.34
CA ALA A 151 -17.01 16.24 -6.95
C ALA A 151 -15.89 16.37 -5.92
N VAL A 152 -15.83 15.44 -4.97
CA VAL A 152 -14.62 15.21 -4.16
C VAL A 152 -13.57 14.58 -5.07
N ARG A 153 -12.36 15.13 -5.08
CA ARG A 153 -11.30 14.68 -5.98
C ARG A 153 -10.96 13.19 -5.77
N PRO A 154 -10.94 12.37 -6.83
CA PRO A 154 -10.37 11.01 -6.79
C PRO A 154 -8.85 11.02 -7.04
N THR A 155 -8.33 12.13 -7.57
CA THR A 155 -6.95 12.48 -7.93
C THR A 155 -6.90 13.97 -8.33
N SER A 156 -5.72 14.62 -8.36
CA SER A 156 -5.63 16.08 -8.52
C SER A 156 -5.24 16.60 -9.90
N GLU A 157 -5.08 15.77 -10.94
CA GLU A 157 -4.69 16.22 -12.30
C GLU A 157 -5.58 17.36 -12.82
N ALA A 158 -6.91 17.18 -12.86
CA ALA A 158 -7.84 18.23 -13.29
C ALA A 158 -7.94 19.43 -12.35
N VAL A 159 -7.48 19.30 -11.10
CA VAL A 159 -7.41 20.42 -10.14
C VAL A 159 -6.13 21.23 -10.38
N MET A 160 -5.00 20.56 -10.63
CA MET A 160 -3.66 21.17 -10.66
C MET A 160 -3.29 21.72 -12.03
N TYR A 161 -3.55 20.97 -13.10
CA TYR A 161 -3.02 21.27 -14.44
C TYR A 161 -3.53 22.56 -15.10
N PRO A 162 -4.75 23.05 -14.84
CA PRO A 162 -5.14 24.40 -15.23
C PRO A 162 -4.23 25.48 -14.66
N TYR A 163 -3.70 25.28 -13.45
CA TYR A 163 -2.78 26.21 -12.80
C TYR A 163 -1.35 26.02 -13.27
N TYR A 164 -0.94 24.81 -13.66
CA TYR A 164 0.35 24.58 -14.30
C TYR A 164 0.47 25.38 -15.61
N SER A 165 -0.58 25.39 -16.45
CA SER A 165 -0.64 26.24 -17.66
C SER A 165 -0.53 27.74 -17.34
N LYS A 166 -1.01 28.16 -16.16
CA LYS A 166 -0.89 29.55 -15.69
C LYS A 166 0.49 29.89 -15.14
N TRP A 167 1.14 28.96 -14.43
CA TRP A 167 2.40 29.20 -13.74
C TRP A 167 3.61 29.00 -14.65
N ILE A 168 3.55 28.02 -15.55
CA ILE A 168 4.61 27.75 -16.51
C ILE A 168 4.41 28.67 -17.72
N ARG A 169 5.29 29.67 -17.87
CA ARG A 169 5.25 30.65 -18.97
C ARG A 169 6.47 30.57 -19.87
N SER A 170 7.59 30.10 -19.36
CA SER A 170 8.86 29.96 -20.05
C SER A 170 9.55 28.66 -19.68
N HIS A 171 10.49 28.19 -20.51
CA HIS A 171 11.36 27.07 -20.16
C HIS A 171 12.18 27.31 -18.88
N ARG A 172 12.29 28.58 -18.43
CA ARG A 172 12.95 28.96 -17.18
C ARG A 172 12.14 28.62 -15.92
N ASP A 173 10.84 28.38 -16.07
CA ASP A 173 9.96 27.95 -14.97
C ASP A 173 10.00 26.43 -14.77
N LEU A 174 10.82 25.72 -15.58
CA LEU A 174 10.97 24.27 -15.55
C LEU A 174 12.35 23.88 -14.96
N PRO A 175 12.43 22.77 -14.22
CA PRO A 175 11.33 21.88 -13.87
C PRO A 175 10.43 22.48 -12.76
N LEU A 176 9.11 22.33 -12.90
CA LEU A 176 8.16 22.58 -11.81
C LEU A 176 7.91 21.24 -11.10
N ARG A 177 8.09 21.19 -9.79
CA ARG A 177 7.95 19.95 -9.00
C ARG A 177 7.12 20.18 -7.75
N LEU A 178 5.91 19.64 -7.70
CA LEU A 178 5.03 19.79 -6.55
C LEU A 178 4.61 18.43 -5.99
N ASN A 179 4.44 18.36 -4.67
CA ASN A 179 3.86 17.24 -3.95
C ASN A 179 2.78 17.72 -2.98
N GLN A 180 1.73 16.93 -2.75
CA GLN A 180 0.79 17.19 -1.67
C GLN A 180 0.46 15.91 -0.89
N TRP A 181 0.23 16.06 0.41
CA TRP A 181 -0.27 15.01 1.30
C TRP A 181 -1.75 15.28 1.60
N ASN A 182 -2.63 14.34 1.28
CA ASN A 182 -4.07 14.55 1.41
C ASN A 182 -4.85 13.24 1.58
N SER A 183 -6.13 13.37 1.93
CA SER A 183 -7.11 12.30 1.72
C SER A 183 -7.71 12.36 0.32
N VAL A 184 -8.16 11.21 -0.14
CA VAL A 184 -8.88 11.01 -1.40
C VAL A 184 -10.11 10.17 -1.13
N VAL A 185 -11.21 10.49 -1.81
CA VAL A 185 -12.43 9.68 -1.77
C VAL A 185 -12.65 9.01 -3.13
N ARG A 186 -12.79 7.69 -3.10
CA ARG A 186 -13.24 6.87 -4.23
C ARG A 186 -14.36 5.96 -3.74
N TRP A 187 -15.54 6.09 -4.34
CA TRP A 187 -16.73 5.34 -3.94
C TRP A 187 -16.69 3.90 -4.43
N GLU A 188 -15.76 3.13 -3.87
CA GLU A 188 -15.52 1.74 -4.21
C GLU A 188 -16.79 0.90 -3.99
N ALA A 189 -17.21 0.24 -5.08
CA ALA A 189 -18.40 -0.60 -5.10
C ALA A 189 -18.11 -2.04 -4.60
N LYS A 190 -16.84 -2.46 -4.60
CA LYS A 190 -16.42 -3.75 -4.05
C LYS A 190 -16.33 -3.69 -2.52
N GLN A 191 -16.21 -4.87 -1.91
CA GLN A 191 -15.94 -4.99 -0.49
C GLN A 191 -14.68 -4.21 -0.10
N THR A 192 -14.79 -3.43 0.97
CA THR A 192 -13.69 -2.65 1.52
C THR A 192 -12.88 -3.49 2.49
N THR A 193 -11.59 -3.20 2.57
CA THR A 193 -10.65 -3.87 3.47
C THR A 193 -9.73 -2.81 4.05
N PRO A 194 -9.57 -2.73 5.38
CA PRO A 194 -8.71 -1.74 6.04
C PRO A 194 -7.37 -1.58 5.34
N PHE A 195 -6.94 -0.35 5.11
CA PHE A 195 -5.73 0.05 4.35
C PHE A 195 -5.71 -0.29 2.86
N LEU A 196 -6.10 -1.51 2.47
CA LEU A 196 -5.91 -2.01 1.10
C LEU A 196 -6.88 -1.38 0.11
N ARG A 197 -8.15 -1.25 0.53
CA ARG A 197 -9.26 -0.75 -0.28
C ARG A 197 -10.28 -0.10 0.65
N ALA A 198 -10.10 1.19 0.88
CA ALA A 198 -11.00 2.05 1.65
C ALA A 198 -11.64 3.09 0.73
N ARG A 199 -12.82 3.60 1.12
CA ARG A 199 -13.48 4.68 0.37
C ARG A 199 -12.79 6.02 0.57
N GLU A 200 -12.27 6.25 1.77
CA GLU A 200 -11.32 7.32 2.05
C GLU A 200 -9.97 6.71 2.43
N PHE A 201 -8.89 7.24 1.85
CA PHE A 201 -7.53 6.88 2.24
C PHE A 201 -6.61 8.09 2.18
N LEU A 202 -5.55 8.07 2.98
CA LEU A 202 -4.48 9.05 2.89
C LEU A 202 -3.46 8.59 1.86
N TRP A 203 -2.90 9.56 1.16
CA TRP A 203 -1.82 9.34 0.21
C TRP A 203 -0.93 10.57 0.08
N GLN A 204 0.15 10.43 -0.67
CA GLN A 204 0.76 11.57 -1.33
C GLN A 204 0.62 11.43 -2.84
N GLU A 205 0.50 12.57 -3.51
CA GLU A 205 0.53 12.66 -4.97
C GLU A 205 1.50 13.77 -5.37
N GLY A 206 2.49 13.41 -6.19
CA GLY A 206 3.43 14.35 -6.78
C GLY A 206 3.15 14.53 -8.25
N HIS A 207 3.30 15.76 -8.72
CA HIS A 207 3.11 16.14 -10.11
C HIS A 207 4.24 17.06 -10.52
N THR A 208 4.84 16.78 -11.66
CA THR A 208 6.00 17.53 -12.14
C THR A 208 5.89 17.82 -13.62
N ALA A 209 6.57 18.87 -14.07
CA ALA A 209 6.64 19.28 -15.46
C ALA A 209 8.10 19.58 -15.82
N HIS A 210 8.53 19.06 -16.96
CA HIS A 210 9.90 19.06 -17.46
C HIS A 210 9.93 19.52 -18.91
N LEU A 211 11.08 20.04 -19.34
CA LEU A 211 11.26 20.47 -20.73
C LEU A 211 11.39 19.29 -21.70
N ARG A 212 11.96 18.16 -21.27
CA ARG A 212 12.37 17.05 -22.14
C ARG A 212 12.01 15.69 -21.54
N GLU A 213 11.77 14.71 -22.43
CA GLU A 213 11.46 13.32 -22.08
C GLU A 213 12.50 12.69 -21.14
N GLY A 214 13.79 12.85 -21.45
CA GLY A 214 14.87 12.24 -20.66
C GLY A 214 14.88 12.68 -19.20
N ALA A 215 14.66 13.98 -18.94
CA ALA A 215 14.61 14.52 -17.57
C ALA A 215 13.36 14.04 -16.81
N ALA A 216 12.22 13.96 -17.51
CA ALA A 216 11.01 13.38 -16.93
C ALA A 216 11.20 11.89 -16.59
N GLY A 217 11.83 11.11 -17.48
CA GLY A 217 12.09 9.70 -17.26
C GLY A 217 13.09 9.40 -16.13
N GLU A 218 14.12 10.22 -15.96
CA GLU A 218 15.06 10.12 -14.83
C GLU A 218 14.32 10.25 -13.49
N GLU A 219 13.47 11.27 -13.35
CA GLU A 219 12.71 11.50 -12.12
C GLU A 219 11.69 10.39 -11.86
N VAL A 220 11.07 9.81 -12.89
CA VAL A 220 10.16 8.66 -12.72
C VAL A 220 10.86 7.51 -12.01
N LEU A 221 12.10 7.20 -12.39
CA LEU A 221 12.91 6.14 -11.79
C LEU A 221 13.45 6.53 -10.41
N GLN A 222 13.84 7.79 -10.20
CA GLN A 222 14.24 8.28 -8.87
C GLN A 222 13.10 8.10 -7.85
N ILE A 223 11.88 8.50 -8.21
CA ILE A 223 10.70 8.33 -7.35
C ILE A 223 10.36 6.85 -7.15
N LEU A 224 10.49 6.02 -8.19
CA LEU A 224 10.28 4.58 -8.07
C LEU A 224 11.21 3.95 -7.03
N GLU A 225 12.49 4.34 -7.01
CA GLU A 225 13.45 3.88 -6.00
C GLU A 225 13.16 4.44 -4.61
N LEU A 226 12.64 5.67 -4.49
CA LEU A 226 12.15 6.16 -3.20
C LEU A 226 10.99 5.33 -2.68
N TYR A 227 10.05 4.92 -3.53
CA TYR A 227 8.99 4.01 -3.12
C TYR A 227 9.52 2.64 -2.74
N ALA A 228 10.44 2.07 -3.50
CA ALA A 228 11.08 0.83 -3.12
C ALA A 228 11.80 0.97 -1.77
N GLY A 229 12.48 2.10 -1.52
CA GLY A 229 13.11 2.42 -0.25
C GLY A 229 12.12 2.50 0.92
N VAL A 230 10.90 3.03 0.73
CA VAL A 230 9.84 2.97 1.75
C VAL A 230 9.53 1.52 2.11
N TYR A 231 9.30 0.65 1.12
CA TYR A 231 8.99 -0.75 1.37
C TYR A 231 10.16 -1.51 2.00
N GLU A 232 11.35 -1.43 1.42
CA GLU A 232 12.49 -2.27 1.78
C GLU A 232 13.19 -1.74 3.04
N GLN A 233 13.47 -0.43 3.10
CA GLN A 233 14.28 0.15 4.18
C GLN A 233 13.46 0.47 5.42
N LEU A 234 12.20 0.92 5.30
CA LEU A 234 11.38 1.21 6.48
C LEU A 234 10.55 0.00 6.90
N LEU A 235 9.91 -0.67 5.94
CA LEU A 235 8.88 -1.66 6.23
C LEU A 235 9.39 -3.10 6.17
N ALA A 236 10.66 -3.31 5.82
CA ALA A 236 11.24 -4.63 5.63
C ALA A 236 10.40 -5.49 4.66
N VAL A 237 9.82 -4.87 3.63
CA VAL A 237 8.99 -5.53 2.61
C VAL A 237 9.74 -5.50 1.27
N PRO A 238 10.05 -6.66 0.68
CA PRO A 238 10.64 -6.72 -0.65
C PRO A 238 9.64 -6.35 -1.75
N VAL A 239 10.13 -5.70 -2.81
CA VAL A 239 9.33 -5.35 -3.99
C VAL A 239 10.08 -5.57 -5.29
N VAL A 240 9.34 -5.88 -6.36
CA VAL A 240 9.87 -5.96 -7.72
C VAL A 240 9.63 -4.64 -8.43
N ARG A 241 10.69 -3.99 -8.90
CA ARG A 241 10.60 -2.80 -9.77
C ARG A 241 10.28 -3.24 -11.19
N GLY A 242 9.34 -2.56 -11.83
CA GLY A 242 9.03 -2.84 -13.22
C GLY A 242 8.13 -1.81 -13.88
N ARG A 243 7.85 -2.05 -15.16
CA ARG A 243 6.93 -1.24 -15.97
C ARG A 243 5.61 -1.98 -16.13
N LYS A 244 4.47 -1.28 -16.02
CA LYS A 244 3.18 -1.87 -16.40
C LYS A 244 3.12 -2.12 -17.90
N THR A 245 2.42 -3.17 -18.29
CA THR A 245 2.08 -3.40 -19.70
C THR A 245 1.13 -2.31 -20.19
N GLU A 246 0.93 -2.22 -21.50
CA GLU A 246 -0.01 -1.24 -22.07
C GLU A 246 -1.45 -1.46 -21.60
N ALA A 247 -1.83 -2.69 -21.23
CA ALA A 247 -3.17 -2.99 -20.70
C ALA A 247 -3.37 -2.54 -19.25
N GLU A 248 -2.31 -2.56 -18.42
CA GLU A 248 -2.38 -2.24 -16.98
C GLU A 248 -1.74 -0.89 -16.62
N LYS A 249 -1.23 -0.12 -17.61
CA LYS A 249 -0.71 1.23 -17.36
C LYS A 249 -1.84 2.21 -17.03
N PHE A 250 -1.46 3.37 -16.53
CA PHE A 250 -2.42 4.46 -16.37
C PHE A 250 -2.84 4.96 -17.75
N ALA A 251 -4.14 5.02 -18.02
CA ALA A 251 -4.66 5.37 -19.34
C ALA A 251 -4.19 6.76 -19.83
N GLY A 252 -3.99 7.71 -18.91
CA GLY A 252 -3.44 9.03 -19.23
C GLY A 252 -1.91 9.09 -19.32
N GLY A 253 -1.22 7.99 -18.99
CA GLY A 253 0.24 7.89 -18.98
C GLY A 253 0.83 7.53 -20.35
N TYR A 254 2.00 8.08 -20.65
CA TYR A 254 2.86 7.54 -21.71
C TYR A 254 3.36 6.13 -21.31
N TYR A 255 3.86 5.99 -20.08
CA TYR A 255 4.10 4.71 -19.43
C TYR A 255 3.97 4.80 -17.90
N THR A 256 3.75 3.65 -17.26
CA THR A 256 3.70 3.53 -15.80
C THR A 256 4.79 2.61 -15.30
N THR A 257 5.54 3.06 -14.29
CA THR A 257 6.41 2.21 -13.48
C THR A 257 5.76 1.92 -12.14
N THR A 258 6.16 0.80 -11.52
CA THR A 258 5.51 0.31 -10.31
C THR A 258 6.46 -0.55 -9.49
N VAL A 259 6.22 -0.59 -8.18
CA VAL A 259 6.79 -1.57 -7.27
C VAL A 259 5.72 -2.61 -6.94
N GLU A 260 5.97 -3.88 -7.29
CA GLU A 260 5.05 -5.00 -7.07
C GLU A 260 5.47 -5.82 -5.86
N GLY A 261 4.60 -5.89 -4.86
CA GLY A 261 4.71 -6.79 -3.72
C GLY A 261 3.94 -8.10 -3.94
N TYR A 262 4.06 -9.00 -2.97
CA TYR A 262 3.42 -10.32 -2.99
C TYR A 262 3.00 -10.73 -1.58
N ILE A 263 1.83 -11.34 -1.46
CA ILE A 263 1.25 -11.79 -0.21
C ILE A 263 1.31 -13.32 -0.15
N PRO A 264 2.25 -13.93 0.60
CA PRO A 264 2.47 -15.37 0.57
C PRO A 264 1.29 -16.21 1.06
N SER A 265 0.51 -15.69 2.02
CA SER A 265 -0.59 -16.44 2.63
C SER A 265 -1.69 -16.82 1.63
N ASN A 266 -1.91 -16.01 0.59
CA ASN A 266 -2.94 -16.23 -0.41
C ASN A 266 -2.45 -16.18 -1.86
N GLY A 267 -1.14 -16.04 -2.09
CA GLY A 267 -0.54 -16.14 -3.42
C GLY A 267 -0.88 -15.01 -4.36
N ARG A 268 -1.09 -13.79 -3.84
CA ARG A 268 -1.52 -12.65 -4.65
C ARG A 268 -0.46 -11.57 -4.76
N GLY A 269 -0.23 -11.11 -5.99
CA GLY A 269 0.49 -9.87 -6.27
C GLY A 269 -0.29 -8.65 -5.78
N ILE A 270 0.44 -7.62 -5.38
CA ILE A 270 -0.14 -6.37 -4.91
C ILE A 270 0.71 -5.19 -5.36
N GLN A 271 0.08 -4.27 -6.09
CA GLN A 271 0.72 -3.02 -6.47
C GLN A 271 0.96 -2.16 -5.23
N GLY A 272 2.23 -1.84 -4.98
CA GLY A 272 2.67 -1.09 -3.81
C GLY A 272 2.64 0.44 -4.01
N ALA A 273 3.13 0.92 -5.16
CA ALA A 273 3.13 2.33 -5.55
C ALA A 273 3.31 2.47 -7.08
N THR A 274 3.05 3.67 -7.60
CA THR A 274 3.21 3.98 -9.03
C THR A 274 3.95 5.29 -9.28
N SER A 275 4.78 5.29 -10.32
CA SER A 275 5.41 6.48 -10.87
C SER A 275 5.20 6.52 -12.38
N HIS A 276 4.45 7.50 -12.84
CA HIS A 276 3.97 7.63 -14.22
C HIS A 276 4.79 8.67 -14.96
N CYS A 277 5.27 8.31 -16.16
CA CYS A 277 5.56 9.32 -17.16
C CYS A 277 4.27 9.60 -17.91
N LEU A 278 3.74 10.81 -17.78
CA LEU A 278 2.51 11.23 -18.45
C LEU A 278 2.76 11.66 -19.91
N GLY A 279 4.04 11.78 -20.28
CA GLY A 279 4.43 12.31 -21.58
C GLY A 279 3.90 13.72 -21.76
N GLN A 280 3.33 13.97 -22.93
CA GLN A 280 2.67 15.24 -23.26
C GLN A 280 1.14 15.12 -23.32
N ASN A 281 0.55 14.06 -22.75
CA ASN A 281 -0.90 13.81 -22.86
C ASN A 281 -1.70 14.91 -22.17
N PHE A 282 -1.40 15.16 -20.90
CA PHE A 282 -2.06 16.19 -20.10
C PHE A 282 -1.63 17.60 -20.52
N SER A 283 -0.37 17.82 -20.90
CA SER A 283 0.10 19.14 -21.33
C SER A 283 -0.56 19.60 -22.63
N LYS A 284 -0.91 18.67 -23.54
CA LYS A 284 -1.76 18.96 -24.71
C LYS A 284 -3.20 19.27 -24.32
N MET A 285 -3.76 18.52 -23.37
CA MET A 285 -5.15 18.69 -22.92
C MET A 285 -5.37 20.02 -22.18
N PHE A 286 -4.40 20.44 -21.38
CA PHE A 286 -4.47 21.64 -20.53
C PHE A 286 -3.70 22.84 -21.11
N ASP A 287 -3.16 22.71 -22.33
CA ASP A 287 -2.35 23.74 -23.00
C ASP A 287 -1.21 24.26 -22.11
N ILE A 288 -0.38 23.35 -21.64
CA ILE A 288 0.83 23.64 -20.86
C ILE A 288 2.02 23.64 -21.83
N THR A 289 2.39 24.82 -22.32
CA THR A 289 3.44 25.01 -23.31
C THR A 289 4.50 26.01 -22.86
N VAL A 290 5.69 25.90 -23.44
CA VAL A 290 6.78 26.86 -23.28
C VAL A 290 7.44 27.13 -24.63
N GLU A 291 8.08 28.31 -24.78
CA GLU A 291 8.95 28.56 -25.92
C GLU A 291 10.19 27.65 -25.88
N ASP A 292 10.46 26.96 -26.99
CA ASP A 292 11.61 26.08 -27.14
C ASP A 292 12.92 26.90 -27.07
N PRO A 293 13.81 26.63 -26.10
CA PRO A 293 15.06 27.38 -25.98
C PRO A 293 15.99 27.21 -27.19
N ASN A 294 15.80 26.18 -28.01
CA ASN A 294 16.60 25.91 -29.20
C ASN A 294 15.97 26.45 -30.50
N GLU A 295 14.66 26.76 -30.48
CA GLU A 295 13.91 27.18 -31.66
C GLU A 295 13.03 28.38 -31.32
N LYS A 296 13.59 29.59 -31.48
CA LYS A 296 12.91 30.86 -31.17
C LYS A 296 11.55 30.94 -31.88
N GLY A 297 10.51 31.28 -31.12
CA GLY A 297 9.13 31.39 -31.60
C GLY A 297 8.37 30.07 -31.75
N LYS A 298 9.00 28.91 -31.54
CA LYS A 298 8.31 27.62 -31.49
C LYS A 298 7.86 27.33 -30.07
N HIS A 299 6.61 26.88 -29.91
CA HIS A 299 6.11 26.41 -28.61
C HIS A 299 6.08 24.90 -28.58
N THR A 300 6.49 24.34 -27.45
CA THR A 300 6.48 22.91 -27.19
C THR A 300 5.70 22.61 -25.92
N HIS A 301 5.04 21.46 -25.91
CA HIS A 301 4.34 20.97 -24.72
C HIS A 301 5.34 20.39 -23.72
N VAL A 302 5.13 20.68 -22.44
CA VAL A 302 5.98 20.12 -21.38
C VAL A 302 5.76 18.62 -21.22
N TRP A 303 6.77 17.93 -20.72
CA TRP A 303 6.72 16.53 -20.32
C TRP A 303 6.33 16.44 -18.85
N GLN A 304 5.30 15.68 -18.51
CA GLN A 304 4.81 15.62 -17.13
C GLN A 304 5.01 14.24 -16.51
N ASN A 305 5.14 14.21 -15.19
CA ASN A 305 5.03 13.00 -14.39
C ASN A 305 3.90 13.15 -13.36
N SER A 306 3.35 12.02 -12.92
CA SER A 306 2.64 11.93 -11.65
C SER A 306 3.02 10.67 -10.90
N TRP A 307 2.97 10.68 -9.58
CA TRP A 307 3.39 9.53 -8.76
C TRP A 307 2.65 9.49 -7.43
N GLY A 308 2.33 8.28 -6.96
CA GLY A 308 1.45 8.08 -5.80
C GLY A 308 1.79 6.85 -4.96
N LEU A 309 1.63 7.02 -3.64
CA LEU A 309 1.74 5.99 -2.60
C LEU A 309 0.72 6.33 -1.52
N SER A 310 -0.04 5.33 -1.08
CA SER A 310 -1.13 5.48 -0.12
C SER A 310 -0.92 4.62 1.11
N THR A 311 -1.79 4.79 2.12
CA THR A 311 -1.80 3.97 3.34
C THR A 311 -1.96 2.47 3.10
N ARG A 312 -2.25 2.02 1.87
CA ARG A 312 -2.14 0.60 1.45
C ARG A 312 -0.83 -0.04 1.88
N VAL A 313 0.26 0.74 1.83
CA VAL A 313 1.60 0.33 2.25
C VAL A 313 1.61 -0.27 3.67
N ILE A 314 0.80 0.26 4.59
CA ILE A 314 0.67 -0.25 5.96
C ILE A 314 -0.02 -1.61 5.95
N GLY A 315 -1.11 -1.75 5.19
CA GLY A 315 -1.82 -3.02 5.05
C GLY A 315 -0.95 -4.12 4.44
N VAL A 316 -0.13 -3.79 3.43
CA VAL A 316 0.85 -4.73 2.85
C VAL A 316 1.85 -5.22 3.90
N MET A 317 2.41 -4.31 4.70
CA MET A 317 3.33 -4.64 5.79
C MET A 317 2.68 -5.57 6.82
N VAL A 318 1.45 -5.29 7.24
CA VAL A 318 0.70 -6.15 8.16
C VAL A 318 0.48 -7.55 7.56
N MET A 319 0.05 -7.63 6.30
CA MET A 319 -0.20 -8.91 5.64
C MET A 319 1.05 -9.77 5.48
N ILE A 320 2.23 -9.15 5.30
CA ILE A 320 3.49 -9.87 5.15
C ILE A 320 4.02 -10.34 6.51
N HIS A 321 4.14 -9.43 7.47
CA HIS A 321 4.86 -9.71 8.73
C HIS A 321 3.99 -10.27 9.84
N GLY A 322 2.70 -9.94 9.91
CA GLY A 322 1.83 -10.39 10.98
C GLY A 322 1.74 -11.92 11.08
N ASP A 323 1.48 -12.42 12.27
CA ASP A 323 1.35 -13.86 12.57
C ASP A 323 0.13 -14.14 13.46
N ASP A 324 0.01 -15.37 13.96
CA ASP A 324 -1.12 -15.82 14.79
C ASP A 324 -1.08 -15.27 16.23
N LYS A 325 -0.03 -14.53 16.61
CA LYS A 325 0.01 -13.77 17.86
C LYS A 325 -0.44 -12.33 17.68
N GLY A 326 -0.49 -11.83 16.44
CA GLY A 326 -0.92 -10.47 16.13
C GLY A 326 0.01 -9.75 15.17
N LEU A 327 0.14 -8.44 15.41
CA LEU A 327 0.99 -7.55 14.62
C LEU A 327 2.47 -7.86 14.85
N VAL A 328 3.29 -7.65 13.82
CA VAL A 328 4.77 -7.71 13.90
C VAL A 328 5.30 -6.48 13.17
N LEU A 329 5.82 -5.50 13.91
CA LEU A 329 6.27 -4.24 13.33
C LEU A 329 7.78 -4.24 13.06
N PRO A 330 8.22 -3.79 11.88
CA PRO A 330 9.61 -3.40 11.66
C PRO A 330 10.04 -2.29 12.64
N PRO A 331 11.19 -2.43 13.32
CA PRO A 331 11.68 -1.47 14.31
C PRO A 331 11.76 -0.01 13.84
N ARG A 332 11.99 0.23 12.54
CA ARG A 332 12.12 1.60 12.01
C ARG A 332 10.79 2.37 11.98
N ILE A 333 9.64 1.69 11.96
CA ILE A 333 8.31 2.31 11.96
C ILE A 333 7.51 2.09 13.25
N ALA A 334 8.01 1.26 14.16
CA ALA A 334 7.34 0.99 15.43
C ALA A 334 7.35 2.23 16.34
N LYS A 335 6.16 2.65 16.83
CA LYS A 335 6.03 3.76 17.80
C LYS A 335 6.79 3.46 19.09
N ILE A 336 6.65 2.24 19.57
CA ILE A 336 7.40 1.67 20.70
C ILE A 336 8.25 0.56 20.10
N GLN A 337 9.57 0.73 20.12
CA GLN A 337 10.55 -0.25 19.68
C GLN A 337 10.83 -1.29 20.77
N SER A 338 10.89 -0.83 22.03
CA SER A 338 11.09 -1.68 23.19
C SER A 338 10.13 -1.39 24.33
N ILE A 339 9.51 -2.42 24.90
CA ILE A 339 8.67 -2.30 26.09
C ILE A 339 9.38 -2.96 27.29
N LEU A 340 9.60 -2.18 28.34
CA LEU A 340 10.19 -2.66 29.59
C LEU A 340 9.09 -3.10 30.56
N ILE A 341 9.19 -4.32 31.06
CA ILE A 341 8.20 -4.91 31.96
C ILE A 341 8.91 -5.39 33.24
N PRO A 342 8.58 -4.80 34.41
CA PRO A 342 9.05 -5.33 35.68
C PRO A 342 8.47 -6.72 35.91
N VAL A 343 9.32 -7.69 36.27
CA VAL A 343 8.91 -9.08 36.51
C VAL A 343 9.38 -9.55 37.89
N GLY A 344 8.77 -10.64 38.38
CA GLY A 344 9.17 -11.24 39.66
C GLY A 344 8.80 -10.41 40.90
N LEU A 345 7.96 -9.39 40.76
CA LEU A 345 7.38 -8.67 41.90
C LEU A 345 6.37 -9.59 42.61
N THR A 346 6.59 -9.86 43.89
CA THR A 346 5.72 -10.73 44.68
C THR A 346 5.12 -9.97 45.87
N ALA A 347 3.98 -10.43 46.37
CA ALA A 347 3.35 -9.88 47.58
C ALA A 347 4.23 -10.01 48.85
N LYS A 348 5.35 -10.75 48.78
CA LYS A 348 6.29 -10.94 49.87
C LYS A 348 7.42 -9.90 49.90
N MET A 349 7.59 -9.11 48.84
CA MET A 349 8.59 -8.05 48.80
C MET A 349 8.16 -6.89 49.71
N THR A 350 9.11 -6.28 50.41
CA THR A 350 8.81 -5.09 51.21
C THR A 350 8.50 -3.89 50.30
N ALA A 351 7.88 -2.86 50.88
CA ALA A 351 7.63 -1.62 50.14
C ALA A 351 8.94 -0.99 49.66
N GLU A 352 10.01 -1.00 50.49
CA GLU A 352 11.31 -0.45 50.09
C GLU A 352 11.97 -1.27 48.96
N GLU A 353 11.85 -2.60 48.99
CA GLU A 353 12.38 -3.46 47.91
C GLU A 353 11.67 -3.21 46.59
N LYS A 354 10.33 -3.05 46.61
CA LYS A 354 9.54 -2.73 45.42
C LYS A 354 9.93 -1.35 44.87
N GLU A 355 10.04 -0.35 45.73
CA GLU A 355 10.44 1.01 45.34
C GLU A 355 11.85 1.04 44.73
N LYS A 356 12.81 0.35 45.35
CA LYS A 356 14.17 0.22 44.83
C LYS A 356 14.18 -0.43 43.45
N HIS A 357 13.42 -1.51 43.24
CA HIS A 357 13.33 -2.20 41.95
C HIS A 357 12.72 -1.29 40.87
N LEU A 358 11.65 -0.57 41.19
CA LEU A 358 11.02 0.36 40.25
C LEU A 358 11.95 1.52 39.87
N LYS A 359 12.76 2.02 40.82
CA LYS A 359 13.79 3.00 40.51
C LYS A 359 14.83 2.49 39.51
N GLN A 360 15.26 1.23 39.62
CA GLN A 360 16.17 0.63 38.65
C GLN A 360 15.52 0.47 37.27
N VAL A 361 14.22 0.14 37.22
CA VAL A 361 13.44 0.10 35.98
C VAL A 361 13.40 1.48 35.32
N ASP A 362 13.17 2.54 36.11
CA ASP A 362 13.18 3.92 35.60
C ASP A 362 14.56 4.33 35.08
N GLU A 363 15.64 3.94 35.77
CA GLU A 363 17.02 4.17 35.31
C GLU A 363 17.31 3.49 33.97
N ILE A 364 16.89 2.24 33.79
CA ILE A 364 17.00 1.48 32.53
C ILE A 364 16.21 2.18 31.42
N PHE A 365 14.97 2.58 31.71
CA PHE A 365 14.12 3.30 30.76
C PHE A 365 14.75 4.62 30.31
N ASP A 366 15.29 5.40 31.24
CA ASP A 366 15.97 6.66 30.96
C ASP A 366 17.20 6.48 30.08
N ILE A 367 18.00 5.43 30.33
CA ILE A 367 19.17 5.08 29.50
C ILE A 367 18.75 4.82 28.05
N LEU A 368 17.73 3.97 27.85
CA LEU A 368 17.22 3.65 26.52
C LEU A 368 16.68 4.88 25.80
N LYS A 369 15.87 5.69 26.49
CA LYS A 369 15.27 6.90 25.92
C LYS A 369 16.31 7.96 25.55
N LYS A 370 17.31 8.20 26.41
CA LYS A 370 18.44 9.10 26.13
C LYS A 370 19.27 8.66 24.93
N SER A 371 19.27 7.36 24.65
CA SER A 371 19.95 6.77 23.50
C SER A 371 19.16 6.84 22.19
N GLY A 372 17.99 7.48 22.19
CA GLY A 372 17.14 7.60 21.00
C GLY A 372 16.26 6.37 20.71
N ILE A 373 16.30 5.34 21.56
CA ILE A 373 15.44 4.17 21.43
C ILE A 373 14.04 4.54 21.92
N ARG A 374 13.02 4.30 21.10
CA ARG A 374 11.63 4.59 21.45
C ARG A 374 11.12 3.51 22.40
N SER A 375 11.43 3.68 23.67
CA SER A 375 11.02 2.75 24.72
C SER A 375 9.79 3.25 25.47
N ASP A 376 9.11 2.32 26.16
CA ASP A 376 8.10 2.60 27.17
C ASP A 376 8.20 1.58 28.32
N VAL A 377 7.50 1.82 29.43
CA VAL A 377 7.46 0.93 30.60
C VAL A 377 6.02 0.55 30.94
N ASP A 378 5.74 -0.75 31.09
CA ASP A 378 4.41 -1.21 31.50
C ASP A 378 4.32 -1.44 33.01
N LEU A 379 3.94 -0.39 33.73
CA LEU A 379 3.72 -0.41 35.17
C LEU A 379 2.26 -0.71 35.57
N ARG A 380 1.37 -1.07 34.63
CA ARG A 380 -0.05 -1.31 34.95
C ARG A 380 -0.19 -2.36 36.04
N GLU A 381 -0.85 -2.01 37.14
CA GLU A 381 -1.20 -2.95 38.21
C GLU A 381 -2.45 -3.77 37.81
N GLY A 382 -2.69 -4.88 38.49
CA GLY A 382 -3.84 -5.77 38.20
C GLY A 382 -3.64 -6.73 37.02
N TYR A 383 -2.55 -6.58 36.25
CA TYR A 383 -2.19 -7.50 35.16
C TYR A 383 -0.94 -8.30 35.49
N THR A 384 -0.97 -9.59 35.19
CA THR A 384 0.22 -10.46 35.32
C THR A 384 1.26 -10.12 34.24
N PRO A 385 2.56 -10.39 34.46
CA PRO A 385 3.57 -10.23 33.41
C PRO A 385 3.19 -10.95 32.12
N ALA A 386 2.70 -12.19 32.20
CA ALA A 386 2.27 -12.96 31.03
C ALA A 386 1.13 -12.27 30.24
N TRP A 387 0.19 -11.63 30.93
CA TRP A 387 -0.85 -10.84 30.26
C TRP A 387 -0.24 -9.66 29.49
N LYS A 388 0.67 -8.92 30.14
CA LYS A 388 1.36 -7.79 29.51
C LYS A 388 2.19 -8.24 28.30
N PHE A 389 2.85 -9.40 28.40
CA PHE A 389 3.62 -9.98 27.31
C PHE A 389 2.76 -10.18 26.07
N ASN A 390 1.57 -10.78 26.25
CA ASN A 390 0.63 -11.02 25.16
C ASN A 390 0.05 -9.72 24.60
N ASP A 391 -0.27 -8.74 25.45
CA ASP A 391 -0.80 -7.42 25.01
C ASP A 391 0.20 -6.71 24.08
N TRP A 392 1.49 -6.69 24.44
CA TRP A 392 2.52 -6.04 23.63
C TRP A 392 2.99 -6.89 22.46
N GLU A 393 2.92 -8.22 22.55
CA GLU A 393 3.11 -9.11 21.39
C GLU A 393 2.00 -8.90 20.34
N LEU A 394 0.74 -8.81 20.77
CA LEU A 394 -0.41 -8.53 19.91
C LEU A 394 -0.29 -7.19 19.18
N LYS A 395 0.18 -6.16 19.89
CA LYS A 395 0.45 -4.81 19.36
C LYS A 395 1.75 -4.70 18.55
N GLY A 396 2.51 -5.79 18.44
CA GLY A 396 3.68 -5.89 17.58
C GLY A 396 4.88 -5.08 18.01
N VAL A 397 5.05 -4.81 19.31
CA VAL A 397 6.28 -4.18 19.82
C VAL A 397 7.48 -5.08 19.50
N PRO A 398 8.50 -4.60 18.77
CA PRO A 398 9.58 -5.46 18.25
C PRO A 398 10.38 -6.18 19.34
N LEU A 399 10.68 -5.49 20.44
CA LEU A 399 11.50 -6.01 21.51
C LEU A 399 10.79 -5.88 22.87
N ARG A 400 10.66 -6.97 23.60
CA ARG A 400 10.28 -6.92 25.01
C ARG A 400 11.52 -7.03 25.87
N LEU A 401 11.63 -6.16 26.86
CA LEU A 401 12.63 -6.19 27.91
C LEU A 401 11.96 -6.56 29.23
N GLU A 402 12.57 -7.48 29.96
CA GLU A 402 12.07 -8.03 31.22
C GLU A 402 13.15 -7.78 32.30
N PHE A 403 12.75 -7.17 33.41
CA PHE A 403 13.68 -6.88 34.50
C PHE A 403 13.06 -7.19 35.86
N GLY A 404 13.62 -8.20 36.54
CA GLY A 404 13.24 -8.60 37.89
C GLY A 404 14.42 -8.67 38.86
N PRO A 405 14.17 -9.01 40.13
CA PRO A 405 15.23 -9.08 41.16
C PRO A 405 16.38 -10.03 40.80
N LYS A 406 16.09 -11.10 40.02
CA LYS A 406 17.12 -12.05 39.54
C LYS A 406 18.01 -11.45 38.45
N ASP A 407 17.44 -10.61 37.59
CA ASP A 407 18.18 -9.91 36.54
C ASP A 407 19.04 -8.80 37.16
N ALA A 408 18.48 -8.07 38.14
CA ALA A 408 19.21 -7.08 38.93
C ALA A 408 20.43 -7.66 39.65
N ALA A 409 20.30 -8.84 40.26
CA ALA A 409 21.40 -9.53 40.95
C ALA A 409 22.52 -10.00 40.00
N LYS A 410 22.24 -10.12 38.69
CA LYS A 410 23.19 -10.53 37.65
C LYS A 410 23.64 -9.37 36.77
N GLU A 411 23.14 -8.16 37.03
CA GLU A 411 23.38 -6.96 36.23
C GLU A 411 23.04 -7.14 34.73
N VAL A 412 21.93 -7.81 34.44
CA VAL A 412 21.43 -8.03 33.08
C VAL A 412 19.98 -7.56 32.93
N VAL A 413 19.52 -7.46 31.67
CA VAL A 413 18.10 -7.35 31.28
C VAL A 413 17.78 -8.54 30.39
N SER A 414 16.71 -9.26 30.69
CA SER A 414 16.23 -10.35 29.83
C SER A 414 15.45 -9.76 28.65
N TYR A 415 15.54 -10.35 27.47
CA TYR A 415 14.79 -9.89 26.28
C TYR A 415 14.05 -11.01 25.58
N ALA A 416 13.00 -10.63 24.84
CA ALA A 416 12.32 -11.48 23.87
C ALA A 416 12.03 -10.71 22.58
N ARG A 417 12.42 -11.28 21.45
CA ARG A 417 12.14 -10.76 20.11
C ARG A 417 10.73 -11.11 19.67
N ARG A 418 10.03 -10.17 19.02
CA ARG A 418 8.66 -10.39 18.55
C ARG A 418 8.57 -11.23 17.27
N ASP A 419 9.49 -11.07 16.35
CA ASP A 419 9.51 -11.66 15.02
C ASP A 419 9.83 -13.17 15.02
N THR A 420 10.71 -13.61 15.92
CA THR A 420 11.15 -15.01 16.05
C THR A 420 10.75 -15.67 17.38
N GLY A 421 10.47 -14.87 18.42
CA GLY A 421 10.30 -15.39 19.78
C GLY A 421 11.61 -15.73 20.50
N GLU A 422 12.77 -15.48 19.87
CA GLU A 422 14.10 -15.69 20.46
C GLU A 422 14.25 -14.87 21.75
N LYS A 423 14.90 -15.48 22.75
CA LYS A 423 15.12 -14.89 24.07
C LYS A 423 16.60 -14.91 24.44
N GLY A 424 17.02 -13.95 25.23
CA GLY A 424 18.38 -13.89 25.77
C GLY A 424 18.50 -12.87 26.88
N THR A 425 19.73 -12.51 27.22
CA THR A 425 20.05 -11.50 28.23
C THR A 425 21.07 -10.51 27.70
N ILE A 426 20.92 -9.24 28.06
CA ILE A 426 21.84 -8.15 27.73
C ILE A 426 22.46 -7.61 29.03
N PRO A 427 23.79 -7.51 29.15
CA PRO A 427 24.42 -6.83 30.28
C PRO A 427 23.96 -5.37 30.39
N LEU A 428 23.66 -4.90 31.60
CA LEU A 428 23.22 -3.52 31.83
C LEU A 428 24.22 -2.48 31.30
N ALA A 429 25.51 -2.78 31.40
CA ALA A 429 26.59 -1.94 30.89
C ALA A 429 26.58 -1.76 29.36
N GLU A 430 25.99 -2.69 28.62
CA GLU A 430 25.94 -2.68 27.15
C GLU A 430 24.53 -2.41 26.60
N LEU A 431 23.58 -2.06 27.48
CA LEU A 431 22.15 -1.99 27.17
C LEU A 431 21.86 -1.17 25.91
N THR A 432 22.39 0.05 25.84
CA THR A 432 22.19 0.95 24.69
C THR A 432 22.65 0.33 23.38
N THR A 433 23.90 -0.14 23.35
CA THR A 433 24.53 -0.66 22.14
C THR A 433 23.84 -1.94 21.68
N LYS A 434 23.62 -2.88 22.60
CA LYS A 434 23.04 -4.19 22.29
C LYS A 434 21.58 -4.11 21.89
N VAL A 435 20.78 -3.22 22.51
CA VAL A 435 19.39 -3.02 22.07
C VAL A 435 19.35 -2.39 20.68
N ALA A 436 20.21 -1.41 20.37
CA ALA A 436 20.27 -0.82 19.03
C ALA A 436 20.68 -1.86 17.96
N GLU A 437 21.73 -2.66 18.22
CA GLU A 437 22.16 -3.76 17.35
C GLU A 437 21.04 -4.78 17.12
N LEU A 438 20.30 -5.12 18.18
CA LEU A 438 19.21 -6.10 18.09
C LEU A 438 18.03 -5.58 17.28
N LEU A 439 17.68 -4.30 17.40
CA LEU A 439 16.62 -3.68 16.58
C LEU A 439 17.01 -3.66 15.09
N GLU A 440 18.27 -3.39 14.75
CA GLU A 440 18.74 -3.49 13.36
C GLU A 440 18.75 -4.95 12.86
N THR A 441 19.12 -5.89 13.72
CA THR A 441 19.06 -7.33 13.42
C THR A 441 17.62 -7.77 13.13
N ILE A 442 16.64 -7.38 13.95
CA ILE A 442 15.23 -7.67 13.73
C ILE A 442 14.76 -7.09 12.38
N GLN A 443 15.11 -5.84 12.08
CA GLN A 443 14.76 -5.22 10.80
C GLN A 443 15.28 -6.03 9.61
N GLN A 444 16.55 -6.46 9.67
CA GLN A 444 17.19 -7.23 8.60
C GLN A 444 16.64 -8.65 8.48
N ASP A 445 16.41 -9.33 9.60
CA ASP A 445 15.85 -10.69 9.63
C ASP A 445 14.42 -10.71 9.06
N MET A 446 13.60 -9.71 9.40
CA MET A 446 12.27 -9.55 8.83
C MET A 446 12.32 -9.37 7.31
N TYR A 447 13.23 -8.54 6.80
CA TYR A 447 13.42 -8.33 5.37
C TYR A 447 13.87 -9.61 4.68
N ASN A 448 14.89 -10.27 5.20
CA ASN A 448 15.46 -11.49 4.64
C ASN A 448 14.42 -12.62 4.58
N LYS A 449 13.61 -12.77 5.63
CA LYS A 449 12.51 -13.74 5.67
C LYS A 449 11.46 -13.44 4.60
N ALA A 450 11.05 -12.19 4.46
CA ALA A 450 10.08 -11.77 3.46
C ALA A 450 10.62 -11.93 2.03
N GLU A 451 11.88 -11.58 1.78
CA GLU A 451 12.51 -11.72 0.46
C GLU A 451 12.70 -13.19 0.09
N ALA A 452 13.16 -14.04 1.01
CA ALA A 452 13.23 -15.48 0.77
C ALA A 452 11.85 -16.06 0.39
N ALA A 453 10.79 -15.64 1.09
CA ALA A 453 9.43 -16.06 0.78
C ALA A 453 8.96 -15.55 -0.60
N TYR A 454 9.22 -14.29 -0.94
CA TYR A 454 8.80 -13.73 -2.22
C TYR A 454 9.60 -14.36 -3.38
N SER A 455 10.93 -14.46 -3.26
CA SER A 455 11.79 -15.16 -4.23
C SER A 455 11.34 -16.58 -4.50
N ALA A 456 11.02 -17.37 -3.46
CA ALA A 456 10.57 -18.75 -3.62
C ALA A 456 9.23 -18.89 -4.37
N HIS A 457 8.40 -17.84 -4.38
CA HIS A 457 7.09 -17.83 -5.06
C HIS A 457 7.08 -17.03 -6.38
N ARG A 458 8.24 -16.56 -6.86
CA ARG A 458 8.40 -15.93 -8.18
C ARG A 458 9.01 -16.93 -9.15
N LEU A 459 8.17 -17.66 -9.87
CA LEU A 459 8.62 -18.78 -10.71
C LEU A 459 8.80 -18.34 -12.17
N LYS A 460 9.99 -18.53 -12.72
CA LYS A 460 10.21 -18.43 -14.17
C LYS A 460 9.65 -19.69 -14.85
N ILE A 461 8.73 -19.52 -15.80
CA ILE A 461 8.05 -20.63 -16.49
C ILE A 461 8.16 -20.46 -18.01
N ASP A 462 8.52 -21.54 -18.69
CA ASP A 462 8.67 -21.62 -20.16
C ASP A 462 7.72 -22.62 -20.83
N LYS A 463 6.84 -23.27 -20.05
CA LYS A 463 5.78 -24.17 -20.53
C LYS A 463 4.42 -23.77 -20.00
N TRP A 464 3.44 -23.64 -20.90
CA TRP A 464 2.10 -23.20 -20.54
C TRP A 464 1.41 -24.13 -19.53
N ASP A 465 1.62 -25.44 -19.66
CA ASP A 465 0.99 -26.44 -18.79
C ASP A 465 1.41 -26.32 -17.31
N GLU A 466 2.51 -25.62 -17.02
CA GLU A 466 3.00 -25.37 -15.66
C GLU A 466 2.40 -24.09 -15.04
N VAL A 467 1.79 -23.20 -15.84
CA VAL A 467 1.30 -21.88 -15.40
C VAL A 467 0.17 -22.01 -14.39
N VAL A 468 -0.90 -22.73 -14.72
CA VAL A 468 -2.07 -22.87 -13.83
C VAL A 468 -1.70 -23.62 -12.54
N PRO A 469 -0.98 -24.77 -12.59
CA PRO A 469 -0.49 -25.42 -11.38
C PRO A 469 0.35 -24.50 -10.48
N ALA A 470 1.22 -23.66 -11.05
CA ALA A 470 2.00 -22.70 -10.29
C ALA A 470 1.13 -21.65 -9.59
N LEU A 471 0.13 -21.09 -10.27
CA LEU A 471 -0.83 -20.15 -9.68
C LEU A 471 -1.66 -20.79 -8.56
N ASP A 472 -2.06 -22.05 -8.73
CA ASP A 472 -2.81 -22.81 -7.71
C ASP A 472 -1.96 -23.15 -6.50
N ALA A 473 -0.66 -23.37 -6.71
CA ALA A 473 0.35 -23.45 -5.66
C ALA A 473 0.74 -22.06 -5.09
N LYS A 474 -0.11 -21.04 -5.28
CA LYS A 474 0.03 -19.67 -4.76
C LYS A 474 1.22 -18.87 -5.32
N ASN A 475 1.79 -19.24 -6.46
CA ASN A 475 2.93 -18.50 -7.02
C ASN A 475 2.50 -17.34 -7.92
N VAL A 476 3.41 -16.38 -8.11
CA VAL A 476 3.43 -15.52 -9.29
C VAL A 476 4.43 -16.08 -10.30
N VAL A 477 4.17 -15.85 -11.58
CA VAL A 477 4.93 -16.48 -12.66
C VAL A 477 5.56 -15.43 -13.55
N ILE A 478 6.76 -15.68 -14.04
CA ILE A 478 7.47 -14.84 -15.00
C ILE A 478 7.56 -15.63 -16.29
N ILE A 479 6.85 -15.18 -17.33
CA ILE A 479 6.67 -15.90 -18.59
C ILE A 479 7.14 -15.06 -19.78
N PRO A 480 7.64 -15.66 -20.88
CA PRO A 480 7.96 -14.92 -22.08
C PRO A 480 6.66 -14.46 -22.75
N HIS A 481 6.48 -13.15 -22.93
CA HIS A 481 5.21 -12.57 -23.37
C HIS A 481 5.41 -11.56 -24.53
N CYS A 482 4.43 -11.49 -25.42
CA CYS A 482 4.44 -10.59 -26.59
C CYS A 482 4.04 -9.14 -26.28
N LEU A 483 3.62 -8.84 -25.05
CA LEU A 483 3.18 -7.50 -24.57
C LEU A 483 1.97 -6.89 -25.32
N VAL A 484 1.28 -7.66 -26.14
CA VAL A 484 0.05 -7.24 -26.82
C VAL A 484 -1.16 -7.35 -25.89
N PRO A 485 -1.95 -6.29 -25.67
CA PRO A 485 -3.10 -6.30 -24.75
C PRO A 485 -4.10 -7.43 -24.99
N ALA A 486 -4.43 -7.73 -26.25
CA ALA A 486 -5.34 -8.82 -26.58
C ALA A 486 -4.83 -10.20 -26.13
N CYS A 487 -3.51 -10.39 -26.03
CA CYS A 487 -2.92 -11.62 -25.49
C CYS A 487 -3.09 -11.70 -23.97
N GLU A 488 -2.99 -10.58 -23.25
CA GLU A 488 -3.24 -10.51 -21.80
C GLU A 488 -4.71 -10.83 -21.47
N ASP A 489 -5.64 -10.29 -22.24
CA ASP A 489 -7.08 -10.59 -22.08
C ASP A 489 -7.37 -12.09 -22.28
N LYS A 490 -6.74 -12.72 -23.28
CA LYS A 490 -6.85 -14.16 -23.50
C LYS A 490 -6.26 -14.96 -22.34
N ILE A 491 -5.06 -14.60 -21.89
CA ILE A 491 -4.40 -15.23 -20.73
C ILE A 491 -5.33 -15.17 -19.50
N LYS A 492 -5.93 -14.01 -19.25
CA LYS A 492 -6.87 -13.81 -18.16
C LYS A 492 -8.10 -14.70 -18.30
N GLY A 493 -8.62 -14.88 -19.51
CA GLY A 493 -9.71 -15.82 -19.79
C GLY A 493 -9.31 -17.29 -19.54
N LEU A 494 -8.17 -17.72 -20.07
CA LEU A 494 -7.67 -19.10 -19.97
C LEU A 494 -7.36 -19.54 -18.53
N THR A 495 -7.02 -18.58 -17.67
CA THR A 495 -6.68 -18.82 -16.27
C THR A 495 -7.82 -18.51 -15.30
N ALA A 496 -8.95 -17.99 -15.79
CA ALA A 496 -10.16 -17.80 -14.99
C ALA A 496 -10.92 -19.13 -14.80
N GLY A 497 -11.39 -19.41 -13.59
CA GLY A 497 -12.37 -20.48 -13.35
C GLY A 497 -11.85 -21.92 -13.27
N ARG A 498 -10.56 -22.16 -13.08
CA ARG A 498 -10.02 -23.53 -12.85
C ARG A 498 -9.73 -23.88 -11.39
N SER A 499 -9.92 -22.95 -10.45
CA SER A 499 -9.39 -23.07 -9.09
C SER A 499 -10.39 -22.65 -8.00
N ASP A 500 -11.47 -23.41 -7.83
CA ASP A 500 -12.23 -23.50 -6.56
C ASP A 500 -13.30 -24.63 -6.61
N GLU A 501 -12.89 -25.84 -7.03
CA GLU A 501 -13.67 -27.07 -6.84
C GLU A 501 -13.22 -27.86 -5.59
N SER A 502 -12.86 -27.17 -4.50
CA SER A 502 -12.92 -27.81 -3.18
C SER A 502 -14.38 -27.77 -2.71
N ALA A 503 -15.02 -28.93 -2.68
CA ALA A 503 -16.46 -29.10 -2.44
C ALA A 503 -16.99 -28.64 -1.05
N ASN A 504 -16.19 -27.94 -0.23
CA ASN A 504 -16.54 -27.61 1.16
C ASN A 504 -16.31 -26.14 1.57
N THR A 505 -16.04 -25.21 0.64
CA THR A 505 -15.89 -23.79 0.99
C THR A 505 -17.23 -23.05 0.81
N PRO A 506 -17.79 -22.41 1.86
CA PRO A 506 -18.99 -21.57 1.76
C PRO A 506 -18.87 -20.51 0.66
N GLU A 507 -19.95 -20.24 -0.08
CA GLU A 507 -19.96 -19.32 -1.24
C GLU A 507 -19.46 -17.90 -0.93
N ASP A 508 -19.63 -17.48 0.31
CA ASP A 508 -19.21 -16.22 0.93
C ASP A 508 -17.70 -16.14 1.25
N GLN A 509 -16.97 -17.26 1.12
CA GLN A 509 -15.51 -17.34 1.32
C GLN A 509 -14.74 -17.69 0.03
N LYS A 510 -15.44 -17.96 -1.09
CA LYS A 510 -14.79 -18.19 -2.39
C LYS A 510 -14.15 -16.90 -2.87
N ALA A 511 -12.82 -16.90 -2.98
CA ALA A 511 -12.13 -15.79 -3.62
C ALA A 511 -12.59 -15.74 -5.08
N PRO A 512 -12.91 -14.57 -5.66
CA PRO A 512 -13.34 -14.52 -7.04
C PRO A 512 -12.29 -15.20 -7.92
N SER A 513 -12.72 -16.12 -8.78
CA SER A 513 -11.90 -16.92 -9.71
C SER A 513 -11.28 -16.04 -10.79
N MET A 514 -10.53 -15.03 -10.37
CA MET A 514 -9.88 -14.05 -11.21
C MET A 514 -8.73 -14.76 -11.90
N GLY A 515 -8.78 -14.81 -13.23
CA GLY A 515 -7.63 -15.19 -14.02
C GLY A 515 -6.44 -14.29 -13.71
N MET A 516 -5.24 -14.79 -13.99
CA MET A 516 -4.03 -14.01 -13.78
C MET A 516 -4.04 -12.78 -14.68
N LYS A 517 -3.38 -11.73 -14.21
CA LYS A 517 -3.11 -10.52 -14.99
C LYS A 517 -1.62 -10.21 -14.95
N SER A 518 -1.16 -9.36 -15.86
CA SER A 518 0.20 -8.85 -15.81
C SER A 518 0.35 -7.97 -14.56
N LEU A 519 1.39 -8.25 -13.77
CA LEU A 519 1.77 -7.46 -12.60
C LEU A 519 2.74 -6.36 -13.05
N CYS A 520 3.85 -6.74 -13.66
CA CYS A 520 4.75 -5.81 -14.33
C CYS A 520 5.65 -6.55 -15.32
N ILE A 521 6.38 -5.80 -16.13
CA ILE A 521 7.58 -6.20 -16.83
C ILE A 521 8.74 -5.85 -15.90
N PRO A 522 9.36 -6.82 -15.20
CA PRO A 522 10.44 -6.54 -14.25
C PRO A 522 11.62 -5.86 -14.94
N PHE A 523 12.28 -4.92 -14.27
CA PHE A 523 13.50 -4.32 -14.83
C PHE A 523 14.68 -5.30 -14.84
N ASP A 524 14.76 -6.15 -13.81
CA ASP A 524 15.67 -7.29 -13.79
C ASP A 524 15.05 -8.45 -14.59
N GLN A 525 15.50 -8.61 -15.84
CA GLN A 525 14.95 -9.59 -16.78
C GLN A 525 15.71 -10.92 -16.68
N PRO A 526 15.01 -12.06 -16.47
CA PRO A 526 15.66 -13.36 -16.49
C PRO A 526 16.35 -13.68 -17.82
N GLU A 527 17.40 -14.48 -17.77
CA GLU A 527 18.08 -14.99 -18.97
C GLU A 527 17.19 -15.95 -19.77
N GLY A 528 17.54 -16.16 -21.05
CA GLY A 528 16.95 -17.19 -21.91
C GLY A 528 15.93 -16.70 -22.93
N LEU A 529 15.55 -15.42 -22.93
CA LEU A 529 14.75 -14.83 -24.01
C LEU A 529 15.67 -14.40 -25.15
N VAL A 530 15.55 -15.08 -26.29
CA VAL A 530 16.21 -14.72 -27.55
C VAL A 530 15.24 -13.90 -28.40
N LYS A 531 15.49 -12.59 -28.50
CA LYS A 531 14.67 -11.66 -29.29
C LYS A 531 14.62 -12.12 -30.76
N GLY A 532 13.42 -12.15 -31.34
CA GLY A 532 13.22 -12.62 -32.70
C GLY A 532 13.09 -14.14 -32.85
N THR A 533 13.27 -14.93 -31.78
CA THR A 533 13.18 -16.40 -31.81
C THR A 533 12.21 -16.98 -30.78
N THR A 534 12.24 -16.46 -29.56
CA THR A 534 11.43 -16.98 -28.45
C THR A 534 9.95 -16.70 -28.72
N LYS A 535 9.10 -17.71 -28.61
CA LYS A 535 7.64 -17.57 -28.77
C LYS A 535 7.01 -17.02 -27.51
N CYS A 536 5.90 -16.29 -27.66
CA CYS A 536 5.02 -15.99 -26.53
C CYS A 536 4.52 -17.29 -25.90
N LEU A 537 4.47 -17.37 -24.58
CA LEU A 537 4.04 -18.59 -23.88
C LEU A 537 2.53 -18.86 -24.01
N SER A 538 1.74 -17.83 -24.30
CA SER A 538 0.29 -17.97 -24.43
C SER A 538 -0.05 -18.96 -25.57
N PRO A 539 -0.86 -20.00 -25.31
CA PRO A 539 -1.05 -21.14 -26.22
C PRO A 539 -1.74 -20.74 -27.53
N GLU A 540 -2.52 -19.65 -27.50
CA GLU A 540 -3.23 -19.12 -28.65
C GLU A 540 -2.51 -17.94 -29.32
N CYS A 541 -1.24 -17.70 -28.97
CA CYS A 541 -0.44 -16.61 -29.51
C CYS A 541 0.66 -17.15 -30.42
N SER A 542 0.67 -16.71 -31.69
CA SER A 542 1.72 -17.04 -32.66
C SER A 542 2.86 -15.99 -32.68
N SER A 543 2.72 -14.91 -31.93
CA SER A 543 3.72 -13.84 -31.87
C SER A 543 4.97 -14.28 -31.10
N LEU A 544 6.07 -13.59 -31.38
CA LEU A 544 7.31 -13.73 -30.63
C LEU A 544 7.21 -12.98 -29.31
N ALA A 545 7.88 -13.50 -28.28
CA ALA A 545 8.00 -12.82 -27.01
C ALA A 545 8.92 -11.61 -27.14
N GLU A 546 8.50 -10.49 -26.56
CA GLU A 546 9.31 -9.28 -26.50
C GLU A 546 10.15 -9.25 -25.22
N GLN A 547 9.54 -9.59 -24.09
CA GLN A 547 10.16 -9.56 -22.76
C GLN A 547 9.60 -10.66 -21.87
N TRP A 548 10.29 -10.93 -20.76
CA TRP A 548 9.71 -11.65 -19.63
C TRP A 548 8.77 -10.72 -18.88
N CYS A 549 7.54 -11.17 -18.68
CA CYS A 549 6.52 -10.42 -17.95
C CYS A 549 6.04 -11.25 -16.76
N MET A 550 5.93 -10.58 -15.61
CA MET A 550 5.44 -11.18 -14.38
C MET A 550 3.91 -11.12 -14.36
N PHE A 551 3.27 -12.27 -14.15
CA PHE A 551 1.83 -12.45 -14.04
C PHE A 551 1.47 -13.07 -12.69
N GLY A 552 0.24 -12.82 -12.23
CA GLY A 552 -0.29 -13.47 -11.04
C GLY A 552 -1.75 -13.13 -10.80
N ARG A 553 -2.34 -13.81 -9.80
CA ARG A 553 -3.59 -13.35 -9.19
C ARG A 553 -3.27 -12.10 -8.38
N SER A 554 -4.13 -11.09 -8.38
CA SER A 554 -3.88 -9.84 -7.65
C SER A 554 -5.01 -9.46 -6.69
N TYR A 555 -4.72 -8.50 -5.82
CA TYR A 555 -5.72 -7.75 -5.06
C TYR A 555 -6.51 -6.75 -5.92
#